data_AF-A0A1J3JLA0-F1
#
_entry.id   AF-A0A1J3JLA0-F1
#
_cell.length_a   1.000
_cell.length_b   1.000
_cell.length_c   1.000
_cell.angle_alpha   90.00
_cell.angle_beta   90.00
_cell.angle_gamma   90.00
#
_symmetry.space_group_name_H-M   'P 1'
#
loop_
_entity.id
_entity.type
_entity.pdbx_description
1 polymer ?
#
loop_
_entity_poly.entity_id
_entity_poly.type
_entity_poly.pdbx_seq_one_letter_code
_entity_poly.pdbx_strand_id
1 'polypeptide(L)'
;PGYHLDRGFGSGANSWFIHLEGGGWCNSHSSCVDRKTTRRGSSKFMEKALNFTGILSNKPQENPDFFNWNRIKLRYCDGASFAGDSQDKGSRLFYRGQRIWQAAM
;
A
#
# COMPACT_ATOMS: atom_id res chain seq x y z
N PRO A 1 7.25 3.26 -3.59
CA PRO A 1 6.46 2.24 -2.85
C PRO A 1 6.83 2.27 -1.37
N GLY A 2 6.02 1.62 -0.53
CA GLY A 2 6.28 1.51 0.90
C GLY A 2 5.17 0.73 1.60
N TYR A 3 5.33 0.49 2.89
CA TYR A 3 4.31 -0.13 3.71
C TYR A 3 4.32 0.48 5.11
N HIS A 4 3.18 0.39 5.79
CA HIS A 4 3.07 0.62 7.22
C HIS A 4 2.91 -0.72 7.90
N LEU A 5 3.59 -0.91 9.03
CA LEU A 5 3.61 -2.17 9.79
C LEU A 5 3.23 -1.89 11.24
N ASP A 6 2.29 -2.68 11.74
CA ASP A 6 2.03 -2.85 13.16
C ASP A 6 2.32 -4.31 13.53
N ARG A 7 3.24 -4.53 14.48
CA ARG A 7 3.76 -5.87 14.78
C ARG A 7 2.76 -6.67 15.61
N GLY A 8 2.61 -7.94 15.23
CA GLY A 8 1.78 -8.90 15.96
C GLY A 8 2.37 -9.27 17.31
N PHE A 9 1.56 -9.91 18.14
CA PHE A 9 1.94 -10.35 19.48
C PHE A 9 1.20 -11.63 19.89
N GLY A 10 1.71 -12.31 20.92
CA GLY A 10 1.12 -13.57 21.42
C GLY A 10 1.03 -14.64 20.32
N SER A 11 -0.11 -15.30 20.23
CA SER A 11 -0.35 -16.35 19.24
C SER A 11 -0.33 -15.86 17.79
N GLY A 12 -0.57 -14.56 17.54
CA GLY A 12 -0.55 -13.96 16.21
C GLY A 12 0.82 -13.47 15.75
N ALA A 13 1.87 -13.57 16.58
CA ALA A 13 3.20 -13.01 16.29
C ALA A 13 3.86 -13.57 15.01
N ASN A 14 3.46 -14.76 14.57
CA ASN A 14 3.96 -15.39 13.34
C ASN A 14 2.94 -15.39 12.19
N SER A 15 1.79 -14.75 12.36
CA SER A 15 0.74 -14.64 11.35
C SER A 15 0.74 -13.24 10.74
N TRP A 16 0.34 -13.15 9.47
CA TRP A 16 0.43 -11.92 8.68
C TRP A 16 -0.89 -11.59 7.99
N PHE A 17 -1.31 -10.33 8.10
CA PHE A 17 -2.43 -9.77 7.36
C PHE A 17 -1.92 -8.61 6.49
N ILE A 18 -1.93 -8.80 5.17
CA ILE A 18 -1.46 -7.80 4.21
C ILE A 18 -2.66 -7.15 3.54
N HIS A 19 -2.89 -5.87 3.86
CA HIS A 19 -3.92 -5.05 3.25
C HIS A 19 -3.34 -4.21 2.11
N LEU A 20 -3.84 -4.43 0.89
CA LEU A 20 -3.48 -3.65 -0.29
C LEU A 20 -4.26 -2.34 -0.30
N GLU A 21 -3.55 -1.20 -0.23
CA GLU A 21 -4.20 0.10 -0.37
C GLU A 21 -4.84 0.24 -1.76
N GLY A 22 -6.07 0.74 -1.83
CA GLY A 22 -6.74 1.10 -3.08
C GLY A 22 -6.55 2.57 -3.44
N GLY A 23 -7.44 3.10 -4.29
CA GLY A 23 -7.48 4.54 -4.56
C GLY A 23 -7.60 4.93 -6.03
N GLY A 24 -8.16 4.05 -6.85
CA GLY A 24 -8.41 4.27 -8.27
C GLY A 24 -7.15 4.30 -9.13
N TRP A 25 -7.33 4.62 -10.40
CA TRP A 25 -6.27 4.57 -11.41
C TRP A 25 -5.91 5.97 -11.92
N CYS A 26 -4.84 6.05 -12.69
CA CYS A 26 -4.65 7.13 -13.64
C CYS A 26 -4.75 6.54 -15.06
N ASN A 27 -5.70 7.02 -15.85
CA ASN A 27 -6.10 6.37 -17.11
C ASN A 27 -5.55 7.09 -18.36
N SER A 28 -4.91 8.24 -18.17
CA SER A 28 -4.24 9.01 -19.21
C SER A 28 -2.87 9.47 -18.75
N HIS A 29 -1.97 9.75 -19.69
CA HIS A 29 -0.64 10.30 -19.40
C HIS A 29 -0.72 11.55 -18.50
N SER A 30 -1.58 12.51 -18.86
CA SER A 30 -1.80 13.72 -18.07
C SER A 30 -2.26 13.42 -16.64
N SER A 31 -3.26 12.54 -16.48
CA SER A 31 -3.75 12.17 -15.14
C SER A 31 -2.68 11.49 -14.29
N CYS A 32 -1.75 10.75 -14.91
CA CYS A 32 -0.64 10.12 -14.21
C CYS A 32 0.44 11.15 -13.84
N VAL A 33 0.71 12.12 -14.71
CA VAL A 33 1.61 13.24 -14.42
C VAL A 33 1.10 14.03 -13.22
N ASP A 34 -0.19 14.34 -13.16
CA ASP A 34 -0.77 15.06 -12.03
C ASP A 34 -0.71 14.21 -10.76
N ARG A 35 -1.09 12.93 -10.86
CA ARG A 35 -1.14 12.01 -9.73
C ARG A 35 0.22 11.77 -9.06
N LYS A 36 1.33 11.83 -9.80
CA LYS A 36 2.69 11.60 -9.25
C LYS A 36 3.08 12.58 -8.14
N THR A 37 2.40 13.72 -8.05
CA THR A 37 2.60 14.73 -7.01
C THR A 37 1.78 14.47 -5.72
N THR A 38 1.07 13.34 -5.66
CA THR A 38 0.20 12.96 -4.53
C THR A 38 0.73 11.73 -3.80
N ARG A 39 0.16 11.44 -2.61
CA ARG A 39 0.44 10.21 -1.84
C ARG A 39 0.18 8.91 -2.61
N ARG A 40 -0.69 8.95 -3.63
CA ARG A 40 -1.05 7.79 -4.47
C ARG A 40 -0.28 7.70 -5.79
N GLY A 41 0.73 8.54 -5.97
CA GLY A 41 1.63 8.49 -7.13
C GLY A 41 3.11 8.61 -6.76
N SER A 42 3.45 8.92 -5.50
CA SER A 42 4.82 8.91 -5.02
C SER A 42 4.90 8.70 -3.51
N SER A 43 5.85 7.86 -3.09
CA SER A 43 6.14 7.63 -1.67
C SER A 43 6.71 8.86 -0.97
N LYS A 44 7.16 9.88 -1.71
CA LYS A 44 7.59 11.17 -1.14
C LYS A 44 6.46 11.88 -0.37
N PHE A 45 5.21 11.64 -0.76
CA PHE A 45 4.04 12.31 -0.20
C PHE A 45 3.19 11.38 0.69
N MET A 46 3.69 10.18 1.00
CA MET A 46 3.00 9.26 1.90
C MET A 46 3.14 9.73 3.35
N GLU A 47 2.08 9.54 4.13
CA GLU A 47 2.08 9.75 5.57
C GLU A 47 3.14 8.86 6.23
N LYS A 48 3.92 9.43 7.16
CA LYS A 48 4.95 8.67 7.90
C LYS A 48 4.35 7.72 8.92
N ALA A 49 3.24 8.14 9.55
CA ALA A 49 2.46 7.34 10.49
C ALA A 49 1.01 7.27 10.00
N LEU A 50 0.36 6.13 10.24
CA LEU A 50 -1.04 5.90 9.91
C LEU A 50 -1.75 5.22 11.07
N ASN A 51 -2.98 5.65 11.35
CA ASN A 51 -3.84 4.95 12.29
C ASN A 51 -4.40 3.70 11.62
N PHE A 52 -4.22 2.56 12.27
CA PHE A 52 -4.77 1.28 11.87
C PHE A 52 -6.14 1.12 12.51
N THR A 53 -7.18 0.99 11.67
CA THR A 53 -8.59 0.94 12.09
C THR A 53 -9.34 -0.17 11.35
N GLY A 54 -10.53 -0.53 11.81
CA GLY A 54 -11.34 -1.59 11.20
C GLY A 54 -10.58 -2.92 11.20
N ILE A 55 -10.51 -3.60 10.06
CA ILE A 55 -9.80 -4.88 9.91
C ILE A 55 -8.28 -4.81 10.16
N LEU A 56 -7.70 -3.60 10.19
CA LEU A 56 -6.30 -3.39 10.59
C LEU A 56 -6.15 -3.03 12.07
N SER A 57 -7.24 -2.80 12.80
CA SER A 57 -7.20 -2.41 14.21
C SER A 57 -6.55 -3.47 15.08
N ASN A 58 -5.92 -3.03 16.17
CA ASN A 58 -5.37 -3.88 17.23
C ASN A 58 -6.29 -4.09 18.42
N LYS A 59 -7.52 -3.60 18.32
CA LYS A 59 -8.56 -3.83 19.32
C LYS A 59 -9.40 -5.04 18.90
N PRO A 60 -9.51 -6.07 19.75
CA PRO A 60 -10.34 -7.25 19.47
C PRO A 60 -11.80 -6.92 19.16
N GLN A 61 -12.33 -5.82 19.70
CA GLN A 61 -13.71 -5.38 19.47
C GLN A 61 -13.94 -4.85 18.06
N GLU A 62 -12.89 -4.36 17.39
CA GLU A 62 -12.94 -3.85 16.01
C GLU A 62 -12.45 -4.88 14.99
N ASN A 63 -11.56 -5.78 15.40
CA ASN A 63 -10.90 -6.79 14.56
C ASN A 63 -10.75 -8.12 15.31
N PRO A 64 -11.83 -8.88 15.53
CA PRO A 64 -11.79 -10.08 16.36
C PRO A 64 -10.84 -11.17 15.82
N ASP A 65 -10.64 -11.21 14.50
CA ASP A 65 -9.90 -12.28 13.83
C ASP A 65 -8.38 -12.03 13.78
N PHE A 66 -7.96 -10.78 13.56
CA PHE A 66 -6.55 -10.45 13.26
C PHE A 66 -5.93 -9.42 14.21
N PHE A 67 -6.58 -9.08 15.34
CA PHE A 67 -6.10 -8.01 16.24
C PHE A 67 -4.70 -8.25 16.84
N ASN A 68 -4.18 -9.47 16.83
CA ASN A 68 -2.85 -9.79 17.33
C ASN A 68 -1.88 -10.28 16.24
N TRP A 69 -2.28 -10.25 14.97
CA TRP A 69 -1.42 -10.60 13.84
C TRP A 69 -0.47 -9.46 13.49
N ASN A 70 0.61 -9.75 12.75
CA ASN A 70 1.35 -8.70 12.06
C ASN A 70 0.46 -8.12 10.97
N ARG A 71 0.22 -6.81 11.02
CA ARG A 71 -0.66 -6.15 10.06
C ARG A 71 0.14 -5.18 9.23
N ILE A 72 -0.02 -5.32 7.93
CA ILE A 72 0.67 -4.49 6.95
C ILE A 72 -0.38 -3.75 6.14
N LYS A 73 -0.17 -2.45 5.96
CA LYS A 73 -0.82 -1.69 4.89
C LYS A 73 0.19 -1.42 3.78
N LEU A 74 0.10 -2.20 2.69
CA LEU A 74 0.95 -2.02 1.53
C LEU A 74 0.46 -0.80 0.75
N ARG A 75 1.33 0.19 0.58
CA ARG A 75 0.96 1.49 0.02
C ARG A 75 0.90 1.44 -1.50
N TYR A 76 -0.14 2.05 -2.04
CA TYR A 76 -0.43 2.05 -3.46
C TYR A 76 0.03 3.34 -4.13
N CYS A 77 0.93 3.21 -5.12
CA CYS A 77 1.50 4.36 -5.81
C CYS A 77 1.83 4.15 -7.29
N ASP A 78 1.49 2.99 -7.87
CA ASP A 78 1.73 2.69 -9.28
C ASP A 78 0.60 3.18 -10.20
N GLY A 79 -0.59 3.43 -9.65
CA GLY A 79 -1.73 3.92 -10.42
C GLY A 79 -2.38 2.88 -11.35
N ALA A 80 -1.99 1.61 -11.22
CA ALA A 80 -2.34 0.51 -12.12
C ALA A 80 -2.68 -0.80 -11.38
N SER A 81 -3.32 -0.74 -10.21
CA SER A 81 -3.71 -1.92 -9.40
C SER A 81 -2.61 -2.96 -9.18
N PHE A 82 -1.36 -2.54 -8.95
CA PHE A 82 -0.24 -3.47 -8.77
C PHE A 82 0.03 -4.40 -9.98
N ALA A 83 -0.50 -4.10 -11.17
CA ALA A 83 -0.45 -5.02 -12.31
C ALA A 83 0.63 -4.67 -13.34
N GLY A 84 1.01 -3.40 -13.47
CA GLY A 84 1.95 -2.96 -14.51
C GLY A 84 3.42 -3.24 -14.19
N ASP A 85 4.23 -3.45 -15.23
CA ASP A 85 5.70 -3.30 -15.18
C ASP A 85 6.23 -2.50 -16.37
N SER A 86 5.97 -1.21 -16.38
CA SER A 86 6.47 -0.29 -17.42
C SER A 86 6.89 1.06 -16.83
N GLN A 87 7.42 1.93 -17.69
CA GLN A 87 7.85 3.27 -17.29
C GLN A 87 7.87 4.23 -18.48
N ASP A 88 7.65 5.51 -18.19
CA ASP A 88 7.99 6.64 -19.06
C ASP A 88 9.11 7.45 -18.38
N LYS A 89 10.33 7.31 -18.91
CA LYS A 89 11.51 7.99 -18.38
C LYS A 89 11.43 9.51 -18.57
N GLY A 90 10.84 10.00 -19.66
CA GLY A 90 10.76 11.42 -19.97
C GLY A 90 9.91 12.15 -18.93
N SER A 91 8.76 11.58 -18.58
CA SER A 91 7.86 12.16 -17.58
C SER A 91 8.15 11.72 -16.14
N ARG A 92 9.13 10.82 -15.96
CA ARG A 92 9.49 10.16 -14.68
C ARG A 92 8.29 9.45 -14.05
N LEU A 93 7.55 8.71 -14.87
CA LEU A 93 6.43 7.89 -14.45
C LEU A 93 6.86 6.42 -14.42
N PHE A 94 6.51 5.73 -13.33
CA PHE A 94 6.87 4.34 -13.11
C PHE A 94 5.61 3.53 -12.80
N TYR A 95 5.12 2.80 -13.77
CA TYR A 95 3.97 1.90 -13.67
C TYR A 95 4.45 0.51 -13.26
N ARG A 96 5.13 0.43 -12.12
CA ARG A 96 5.86 -0.78 -11.68
C ARG A 96 5.13 -1.50 -10.54
N GLY A 97 3.81 -1.54 -10.62
CA GLY A 97 2.94 -2.19 -9.64
C GLY A 97 3.29 -3.66 -9.41
N GLN A 98 3.59 -4.40 -10.48
CA GLN A 98 3.90 -5.83 -10.43
C GLN A 98 5.16 -6.11 -9.58
N ARG A 99 6.15 -5.21 -9.63
CA ARG A 99 7.36 -5.34 -8.81
C ARG A 99 7.06 -5.13 -7.33
N ILE A 100 6.08 -4.28 -7.00
CA ILE A 100 5.62 -4.09 -5.62
C ILE A 100 4.92 -5.36 -5.14
N TRP A 101 4.06 -5.95 -6.00
CA TRP A 101 3.39 -7.22 -5.71
C TRP A 101 4.38 -8.34 -5.42
N GLN A 102 5.35 -8.56 -6.32
CA GLN A 102 6.38 -9.60 -6.18
C GLN A 102 7.27 -9.44 -4.94
N ALA A 103 7.45 -8.22 -4.45
CA ALA A 103 8.25 -7.96 -3.26
C ALA A 103 7.48 -8.19 -1.95
N ALA A 104 6.14 -8.15 -2.00
CA ALA A 104 5.29 -8.19 -0.82
C ALA A 104 4.62 -9.56 -0.59
N MET A 105 4.53 -10.38 -1.64
CA MET A 105 3.84 -11.68 -1.66
C MET A 105 4.84 -12.79 -1.93
#